data_AF-A0A497BFX6-F1
#
_entry.id   AF-A0A497BFX6-F1
#
_cell.length_a   1.000
_cell.length_b   1.000
_cell.length_c   1.000
_cell.angle_alpha   90.00
_cell.angle_beta   90.00
_cell.angle_gamma   90.00
#
_symmetry.space_group_name_H-M   'P 1'
#
loop_
_entity.id
_entity.type
_entity.pdbx_description
1 polymer ?
#
loop_
_entity_poly.entity_id
_entity_poly.type
_entity_poly.pdbx_seq_one_letter_code
_entity_poly.pdbx_strand_id
1 'polypeptide(L)'
;MVIELNVFESGKVAEMPIFESHRRGRNWVAMLGVKDGKVHRQFVDRSGRNFRLDQVPVGVVIEIGADYYTGSGRQEPRRLYLRYLGGGRFEVVGVRGRSIRERYPEAPVLENGSLYKVLASESQSPSDLVGKAVQDLIDRFGLEEVLRALRGTVRCPPVRCEP
;
A
#
# COMPACT_ATOMS: atom_id res chain seq x y z
N MET A 1 1.94 -17.11 0.19
CA MET A 1 3.33 -17.06 -0.33
C MET A 1 3.96 -15.75 0.12
N VAL A 2 5.18 -15.79 0.70
CA VAL A 2 5.88 -14.59 1.18
C VAL A 2 7.08 -14.30 0.28
N ILE A 3 7.31 -13.03 -0.04
CA ILE A 3 8.46 -12.54 -0.77
C ILE A 3 9.18 -11.48 0.06
N GLU A 4 10.48 -11.35 -0.15
CA GLU A 4 11.30 -10.32 0.47
C GLU A 4 11.76 -9.35 -0.61
N LEU A 5 11.61 -8.06 -0.33
CA LEU A 5 12.07 -6.99 -1.19
C LEU A 5 13.25 -6.29 -0.53
N ASN A 6 14.29 -6.04 -1.30
CA ASN A 6 15.40 -5.22 -0.85
C ASN A 6 14.93 -3.77 -0.72
N VAL A 7 14.85 -3.27 0.52
CA VAL A 7 14.46 -1.89 0.82
C VAL A 7 15.70 -1.15 1.32
N PHE A 8 16.05 -0.05 0.66
CA PHE A 8 17.11 0.85 1.10
C PHE A 8 16.73 1.52 2.43
N GLU A 9 17.73 2.01 3.17
CA GLU A 9 17.51 2.80 4.40
C GLU A 9 16.59 4.01 4.16
N SER A 10 16.60 4.56 2.94
CA SER A 10 15.70 5.63 2.51
C SER A 10 14.21 5.23 2.33
N GLY A 11 13.84 3.99 2.63
CA GLY A 11 12.48 3.47 2.45
C GLY A 11 12.11 3.10 1.02
N LYS A 12 13.06 3.23 0.09
CA LYS A 12 12.88 2.93 -1.33
C LYS A 12 13.13 1.46 -1.61
N VAL A 13 12.28 0.82 -2.40
CA VAL A 13 12.54 -0.53 -2.92
C VAL A 13 13.61 -0.46 -4.00
N ALA A 14 14.64 -1.29 -3.88
CA ALA A 14 15.75 -1.39 -4.82
C ALA A 14 15.34 -2.00 -6.15
N GLU A 15 14.54 -3.07 -6.10
CA GLU A 15 14.00 -3.74 -7.28
C GLU A 15 12.54 -4.11 -7.05
N MET A 16 11.66 -3.61 -7.93
CA MET A 16 10.25 -3.95 -7.85
C MET A 16 10.03 -5.38 -8.36
N PRO A 17 9.19 -6.18 -7.69
CA PRO A 17 8.91 -7.56 -8.09
C PRO A 17 8.28 -7.64 -9.49
N ILE A 18 7.62 -6.57 -9.94
CA ILE A 18 7.15 -6.43 -11.31
C ILE A 18 7.47 -5.02 -11.81
N PHE A 19 7.90 -4.92 -13.07
CA PHE A 19 8.22 -3.66 -13.72
C PHE A 19 8.13 -3.83 -15.24
N GLU A 20 7.63 -2.82 -15.94
CA GLU A 20 7.65 -2.72 -17.40
C GLU A 20 8.69 -1.70 -17.85
N SER A 21 9.72 -2.15 -18.57
CA SER A 21 10.79 -1.30 -19.09
C SER A 21 10.46 -0.64 -20.42
N HIS A 22 9.45 -1.13 -21.14
CA HIS A 22 9.05 -0.61 -22.44
C HIS A 22 8.53 0.82 -22.31
N ARG A 23 8.80 1.67 -23.31
CA ARG A 23 8.39 3.09 -23.33
C ARG A 23 6.87 3.33 -23.22
N ARG A 24 6.07 2.34 -23.64
CA ARG A 24 4.60 2.34 -23.51
C ARG A 24 4.12 1.74 -22.20
N GLY A 25 5.04 1.32 -21.35
CA GLY A 25 4.75 0.80 -20.03
C GLY A 25 4.28 1.89 -19.08
N ARG A 26 3.38 1.53 -18.16
CA ARG A 26 3.04 2.36 -17.00
C ARG A 26 3.30 1.58 -15.73
N ASN A 27 4.24 2.06 -14.93
CA ASN A 27 4.56 1.50 -13.64
C ASN A 27 4.00 2.39 -12.53
N TRP A 28 3.33 1.80 -11.56
CA TRP A 28 2.76 2.52 -10.44
C TRP A 28 2.59 1.59 -9.23
N VAL A 29 2.50 2.20 -8.05
CA VAL A 29 2.16 1.50 -6.80
C VAL A 29 1.08 2.29 -6.12
N ALA A 30 0.08 1.61 -5.56
CA ALA A 30 -0.94 2.23 -4.73
C ALA A 30 -1.20 1.40 -3.48
N MET A 31 -1.39 2.07 -2.35
CA MET A 31 -2.00 1.47 -1.17
C MET A 31 -3.49 1.29 -1.44
N LEU A 32 -4.02 0.14 -1.04
CA LEU A 32 -5.42 -0.19 -1.20
C LEU A 32 -6.17 0.01 0.12
N GLY A 33 -7.35 0.59 0.02
CA GLY A 33 -8.30 0.69 1.12
C GLY A 33 -9.71 0.41 0.63
N VAL A 34 -10.61 0.16 1.58
CA VAL A 34 -12.05 0.07 1.31
C VAL A 34 -12.72 1.30 1.90
N LYS A 35 -13.51 1.99 1.09
CA LYS A 35 -14.38 3.08 1.54
C LYS A 35 -15.70 2.98 0.77
N ASP A 36 -16.82 3.08 1.47
CA ASP A 36 -18.17 3.02 0.90
C ASP A 36 -18.41 1.79 0.00
N GLY A 37 -17.90 0.62 0.41
CA GLY A 37 -18.03 -0.63 -0.35
C GLY A 37 -17.17 -0.70 -1.62
N LYS A 38 -16.30 0.28 -1.87
CA LYS A 38 -15.46 0.37 -3.07
C LYS A 38 -13.99 0.30 -2.70
N VAL A 39 -13.19 -0.24 -3.62
CA VAL A 39 -11.73 -0.24 -3.49
C VAL A 39 -11.18 1.11 -3.91
N HIS A 40 -10.50 1.77 -2.99
CA HIS A 40 -9.78 3.03 -3.20
C HIS A 40 -8.28 2.78 -3.33
N ARG A 41 -7.63 3.64 -4.11
CA ARG A 41 -6.19 3.64 -4.35
C ARG A 41 -5.59 4.95 -3.89
N GLN A 42 -4.62 4.89 -3.01
CA GLN A 42 -3.73 6.00 -2.69
C GLN A 42 -2.38 5.73 -3.35
N PHE A 43 -2.06 6.49 -4.39
CA PHE A 43 -0.83 6.29 -5.14
C PHE A 43 0.39 6.69 -4.31
N VAL A 44 1.41 5.86 -4.39
CA VAL A 44 2.68 6.01 -3.67
C VAL A 44 3.63 6.83 -4.54
N ASP A 45 4.35 7.75 -3.89
CA ASP A 45 5.36 8.55 -4.57
C ASP A 45 6.48 7.68 -5.17
N ARG A 46 6.94 8.09 -6.35
CA ARG A 46 8.02 7.45 -7.09
C ARG A 46 9.21 8.38 -7.26
N SER A 47 10.41 7.82 -7.18
CA SER A 47 11.67 8.51 -7.47
C SER A 47 12.43 7.68 -8.51
N GLY A 48 12.37 8.11 -9.77
CA GLY A 48 12.90 7.32 -10.89
C GLY A 48 12.14 6.01 -11.07
N ARG A 49 12.86 4.88 -10.88
CA ARG A 49 12.31 3.52 -10.94
C ARG A 49 11.90 2.97 -9.56
N ASN A 50 12.22 3.68 -8.49
CA ASN A 50 12.06 3.19 -7.13
C ASN A 50 10.79 3.79 -6.51
N PHE A 51 10.05 2.97 -5.78
CA PHE A 51 8.86 3.38 -5.03
C PHE A 51 9.18 3.44 -3.54
N ARG A 52 8.62 4.44 -2.85
CA ARG A 52 8.82 4.67 -1.42
C ARG A 52 7.79 3.89 -0.59
N LEU A 53 8.18 2.78 0.01
CA LEU A 53 7.29 1.92 0.81
C LEU A 53 7.41 2.17 2.32
N ASP A 54 8.27 3.08 2.77
CA ASP A 54 8.34 3.57 4.16
C ASP A 54 7.01 4.13 4.67
N GLN A 55 6.19 4.68 3.78
CA GLN A 55 4.86 5.19 4.11
C GLN A 55 3.76 4.12 4.19
N VAL A 56 4.06 2.84 3.90
CA VAL A 56 3.08 1.76 3.91
C VAL A 56 3.00 1.15 5.32
N PRO A 57 1.85 1.23 6.01
CA PRO A 57 1.68 0.59 7.31
C PRO A 57 1.70 -0.94 7.19
N VAL A 58 2.16 -1.61 8.24
CA VAL A 58 2.07 -3.08 8.33
C VAL A 58 0.61 -3.52 8.25
N GLY A 59 0.35 -4.60 7.52
CA GLY A 59 -0.98 -5.15 7.26
C GLY A 59 -1.67 -4.54 6.04
N VAL A 60 -1.21 -3.39 5.52
CA VAL A 60 -1.82 -2.76 4.36
C VAL A 60 -1.47 -3.53 3.07
N VAL A 61 -2.48 -3.70 2.23
CA VAL A 61 -2.30 -4.26 0.88
C VAL A 61 -1.93 -3.16 -0.09
N ILE A 62 -0.88 -3.40 -0.88
CA ILE A 62 -0.47 -2.57 -2.01
C ILE A 62 -0.79 -3.29 -3.33
N GLU A 63 -1.14 -2.50 -4.33
CA GLU A 63 -1.24 -2.93 -5.73
C GLU A 63 -0.05 -2.37 -6.50
N ILE A 64 0.74 -3.25 -7.09
CA ILE A 64 1.79 -2.89 -8.03
C ILE A 64 1.22 -3.08 -9.43
N GLY A 65 1.29 -2.02 -10.25
CA GLY A 65 0.90 -2.04 -11.65
C GLY A 65 2.13 -1.96 -12.55
N ALA A 66 2.24 -2.90 -13.49
CA ALA A 66 3.21 -2.87 -14.59
C ALA A 66 2.46 -3.00 -15.92
N ASP A 67 1.67 -1.99 -16.27
CA ASP A 67 0.84 -2.00 -17.47
C ASP A 67 1.68 -1.96 -18.75
N TYR A 68 1.29 -2.72 -19.77
CA TYR A 68 1.81 -2.57 -21.13
C TYR A 68 0.66 -2.26 -22.09
N TYR A 69 0.89 -1.33 -23.02
CA TYR A 69 -0.03 -1.02 -24.10
C TYR A 69 0.56 -1.50 -25.44
N THR A 70 -0.17 -2.36 -26.14
CA THR A 70 0.22 -2.90 -27.44
C THR A 70 0.22 -1.82 -28.53
N GLY A 71 0.74 -2.15 -29.72
CA GLY A 71 0.65 -1.29 -30.91
C GLY A 71 -0.78 -0.91 -31.31
N SER A 72 -1.75 -1.80 -31.06
CA SER A 72 -3.18 -1.56 -31.31
C SER A 72 -3.89 -0.84 -30.15
N GLY A 73 -3.16 -0.38 -29.12
CA GLY A 73 -3.74 0.31 -27.97
C GLY A 73 -4.39 -0.61 -26.93
N ARG A 74 -4.33 -1.94 -27.11
CA ARG A 74 -4.83 -2.90 -26.12
C ARG A 74 -3.96 -2.87 -24.88
N GLN A 75 -4.58 -2.71 -23.71
CA GLN A 75 -3.88 -2.79 -22.42
C GLN A 75 -3.72 -4.26 -22.01
N GLU A 76 -2.50 -4.63 -21.62
CA GLU A 76 -2.20 -5.84 -20.87
C GLU A 76 -1.93 -5.45 -19.40
N PRO A 77 -2.94 -5.57 -18.51
CA PRO A 77 -2.76 -5.23 -17.12
C PRO A 77 -1.98 -6.34 -16.42
N ARG A 78 -0.80 -6.02 -15.91
CA ARG A 78 -0.10 -6.86 -14.92
C ARG A 78 -0.26 -6.22 -13.55
N ARG A 79 -0.91 -6.93 -12.64
CA ARG A 79 -1.11 -6.54 -11.24
C ARG A 79 -0.59 -7.60 -10.31
N LEU A 80 0.17 -7.14 -9.33
CA LEU A 80 0.60 -7.93 -8.19
C LEU A 80 0.06 -7.25 -6.92
N TYR A 81 -0.64 -8.00 -6.10
CA TYR A 81 -1.22 -7.53 -4.85
C TYR A 81 -0.42 -8.12 -3.69
N LEU A 82 0.12 -7.24 -2.85
CA LEU A 82 1.02 -7.60 -1.77
C LEU A 82 0.52 -7.02 -0.45
N ARG A 83 0.46 -7.82 0.61
CA ARG A 83 0.28 -7.33 1.98
C ARG A 83 1.64 -7.07 2.60
N TYR A 84 1.84 -5.89 3.16
CA TYR A 84 3.09 -5.58 3.85
C TYR A 84 3.13 -6.22 5.24
N LEU A 85 4.19 -6.97 5.55
CA LEU A 85 4.38 -7.65 6.84
C LEU A 85 5.40 -6.93 7.74
N GLY A 86 6.05 -5.86 7.26
CA GLY A 86 7.16 -5.20 7.96
C GLY A 86 8.54 -5.71 7.50
N GLY A 87 9.57 -4.86 7.65
CA GLY A 87 10.96 -5.25 7.39
C GLY A 87 11.25 -5.71 5.97
N GLY A 88 10.59 -5.13 4.96
CA GLY A 88 10.75 -5.54 3.56
C GLY A 88 10.06 -6.86 3.18
N ARG A 89 9.31 -7.47 4.10
CA ARG A 89 8.59 -8.73 3.85
C ARG A 89 7.16 -8.45 3.38
N PHE A 90 6.73 -9.19 2.37
CA PHE A 90 5.41 -9.04 1.77
C PHE A 90 4.77 -10.39 1.51
N GLU A 91 3.49 -10.53 1.84
CA GLU A 91 2.69 -11.68 1.43
C GLU A 91 2.02 -11.39 0.08
N VAL A 92 2.13 -12.32 -0.86
CA VAL A 92 1.38 -12.27 -2.12
C VAL A 92 -0.07 -12.68 -1.86
N VAL A 93 -0.98 -11.72 -1.92
CA VAL A 93 -2.41 -11.94 -1.73
C VAL A 93 -3.14 -12.18 -3.05
N GLY A 94 -2.50 -11.85 -4.18
CA GLY A 94 -2.96 -12.31 -5.47
C GLY A 94 -2.37 -11.59 -6.67
N VAL A 95 -2.83 -11.98 -7.85
CA VAL A 95 -2.36 -11.49 -9.15
C VAL A 95 -3.50 -11.27 -10.13
N ARG A 96 -3.32 -10.35 -11.08
CA ARG A 96 -4.23 -10.15 -12.22
C ARG A 96 -3.46 -9.83 -13.50
N GLY A 97 -3.76 -10.56 -14.57
CA GLY A 97 -3.05 -10.48 -15.86
C GLY A 97 -2.45 -11.81 -16.25
N ARG A 98 -2.35 -12.10 -17.55
CA ARG A 98 -1.86 -13.40 -18.03
C ARG A 98 -0.39 -13.64 -17.68
N SER A 99 0.48 -12.74 -18.12
CA SER A 99 1.93 -12.84 -17.92
C SER A 99 2.35 -12.83 -16.45
N ILE A 100 1.59 -12.20 -15.55
CA ILE A 100 1.89 -12.22 -14.13
C ILE A 100 1.53 -13.55 -13.45
N ARG A 101 0.50 -14.26 -13.96
CA ARG A 101 0.12 -15.59 -13.45
C ARG A 101 1.22 -16.61 -13.72
N GLU A 102 1.91 -16.50 -14.85
CA GLU A 102 3.04 -17.37 -15.18
C GLU A 102 4.23 -17.16 -14.23
N ARG A 103 4.45 -15.90 -13.81
CA ARG A 103 5.51 -15.56 -12.85
C ARG A 103 5.20 -15.97 -11.40
N TYR A 104 3.92 -16.02 -11.05
CA TYR A 104 3.44 -16.38 -9.71
C TYR A 104 2.30 -17.42 -9.80
N PRO A 105 2.61 -18.67 -10.19
CA PRO A 105 1.59 -19.69 -10.46
C PRO A 105 0.78 -20.08 -9.21
N GLU A 106 1.42 -20.00 -8.04
CA GLU A 106 0.81 -20.30 -6.75
C GLU A 106 -0.02 -19.13 -6.16
N ALA A 107 0.02 -17.96 -6.80
CA ALA A 107 -0.70 -16.79 -6.29
C ALA A 107 -2.19 -16.86 -6.66
N PRO A 108 -3.10 -16.50 -5.72
CA PRO A 108 -4.52 -16.42 -6.01
C PRO A 108 -4.80 -15.47 -7.18
N VAL A 109 -5.64 -15.92 -8.12
CA VAL A 109 -6.08 -15.07 -9.23
C VAL A 109 -7.23 -14.19 -8.76
N LEU A 110 -7.01 -12.88 -8.79
CA LEU A 110 -8.02 -11.90 -8.38
C LEU A 110 -8.72 -11.31 -9.60
N GLU A 111 -9.98 -11.71 -9.78
CA GLU A 111 -10.90 -11.06 -10.71
C GLU A 111 -11.58 -9.84 -10.04
N ASN A 112 -12.21 -8.99 -10.84
CA ASN A 112 -12.91 -7.81 -10.34
C ASN A 112 -14.00 -8.24 -9.32
N GLY A 113 -13.90 -7.77 -8.07
CA GLY A 113 -14.77 -8.16 -6.94
C GLY A 113 -14.10 -9.06 -5.90
N SER A 114 -13.15 -9.91 -6.31
CA SER A 114 -12.36 -10.74 -5.36
C SER A 114 -11.42 -9.88 -4.52
N LEU A 115 -10.90 -8.79 -5.11
CA LEU A 115 -10.05 -7.84 -4.39
C LEU A 115 -10.77 -7.20 -3.21
N TYR A 116 -12.06 -6.86 -3.36
CA TYR A 116 -12.86 -6.34 -2.24
C TYR A 116 -12.94 -7.37 -1.11
N LYS A 117 -13.15 -8.65 -1.43
CA LYS A 117 -13.21 -9.71 -0.42
C LYS A 117 -11.89 -9.85 0.34
N VAL A 118 -10.76 -9.85 -0.36
CA VAL A 118 -9.42 -9.88 0.27
C VAL A 118 -9.20 -8.69 1.19
N LEU A 119 -9.65 -7.50 0.77
CA LEU A 119 -9.51 -6.29 1.57
C LEU A 119 -10.52 -6.23 2.72
N ALA A 120 -11.73 -6.76 2.55
CA ALA A 120 -12.83 -6.68 3.51
C ALA A 120 -12.85 -7.83 4.53
N SER A 121 -12.34 -9.02 4.17
CA SER A 121 -12.13 -10.11 5.12
C SER A 121 -11.09 -9.77 6.17
N GLU A 122 -10.29 -8.73 5.92
CA GLU A 122 -9.17 -8.32 6.75
C GLU A 122 -9.12 -6.80 6.97
N SER A 123 -10.20 -6.09 6.63
CA SER A 123 -10.30 -4.66 6.88
C SER A 123 -10.46 -4.43 8.38
N GLN A 124 -9.34 -4.23 9.06
CA GLN A 124 -9.27 -3.09 9.97
C GLN A 124 -9.25 -1.87 9.05
N SER A 125 -10.31 -1.06 9.11
CA SER A 125 -10.35 0.23 8.41
C SER A 125 -9.11 1.07 8.77
N PRO A 126 -8.70 2.06 7.96
CA PRO A 126 -7.62 2.96 8.35
C PRO A 126 -7.84 3.62 9.71
N SER A 127 -9.10 3.88 10.09
CA SER A 127 -9.48 4.30 11.45
C SER A 127 -9.28 3.22 12.51
N ASP A 128 -9.47 1.94 12.17
CA ASP A 128 -9.18 0.83 13.08
C ASP A 128 -7.67 0.59 13.22
N LEU A 129 -6.88 0.82 12.17
CA LEU A 129 -5.41 0.77 12.23
C LEU A 129 -4.84 1.95 13.02
N VAL A 130 -5.39 3.17 12.83
CA VAL A 130 -5.06 4.33 13.67
C VAL A 130 -5.52 4.09 15.10
N GLY A 131 -6.74 3.58 15.29
CA GLY A 131 -7.28 3.25 16.60
C GLY A 131 -6.43 2.20 17.31
N LYS A 132 -5.99 1.15 16.61
CA LYS A 132 -5.09 0.13 17.13
C LYS A 132 -3.70 0.71 17.43
N ALA A 133 -3.14 1.53 16.55
CA ALA A 133 -1.84 2.16 16.79
C ALA A 133 -1.89 3.13 18.00
N VAL A 134 -2.98 3.89 18.14
CA VAL A 134 -3.24 4.75 19.30
C VAL A 134 -3.42 3.89 20.55
N GLN A 135 -4.16 2.78 20.48
CA GLN A 135 -4.34 1.86 21.59
C GLN A 135 -3.02 1.19 22.01
N ASP A 136 -2.20 0.74 21.07
CA ASP A 136 -0.87 0.18 21.33
C ASP A 136 0.04 1.21 22.03
N LEU A 137 -0.05 2.49 21.66
CA LEU A 137 0.65 3.57 22.35
C LEU A 137 0.11 3.80 23.77
N ILE A 138 -1.21 3.76 23.96
CA ILE A 138 -1.86 3.89 25.27
C ILE A 138 -1.47 2.72 26.18
N ASP A 139 -1.47 1.49 25.67
CA ASP A 139 -1.13 0.30 26.46
C ASP A 139 0.34 0.31 26.86
N ARG A 140 1.22 0.87 26.02
CA ARG A 140 2.66 0.92 26.26
C ARG A 140 3.12 2.08 27.14
N PHE A 141 2.48 3.25 27.02
CA PHE A 141 2.93 4.50 27.64
C PHE A 141 1.91 5.12 28.60
N GLY A 142 0.67 4.63 28.60
CA GLY A 142 -0.45 5.21 29.33
C GLY A 142 -1.12 6.37 28.58
N LEU A 143 -2.43 6.51 28.77
CA LEU A 143 -3.26 7.51 28.09
C LEU A 143 -2.78 8.95 28.32
N GLU A 144 -2.41 9.30 29.55
CA GLU A 144 -1.96 10.65 29.92
C GLU A 144 -0.69 11.06 29.17
N GLU A 145 0.25 10.13 28.98
CA GLU A 145 1.52 10.42 28.31
C GLU A 145 1.32 10.60 26.79
N VAL A 146 0.43 9.79 26.19
CA VAL A 146 0.04 9.94 24.79
C VAL A 146 -0.68 11.28 24.56
N LEU A 147 -1.61 11.65 25.45
CA LEU A 147 -2.31 12.95 25.37
C LEU A 147 -1.34 14.12 25.56
N ARG A 148 -0.37 14.02 26.48
CA ARG A 148 0.68 15.03 26.68
C ARG A 148 1.53 15.22 25.42
N ALA A 149 1.94 14.13 24.78
CA ALA A 149 2.70 14.17 23.53
C ALA A 149 1.90 14.85 22.41
N LEU A 150 0.62 14.46 22.22
CA LEU A 150 -0.26 15.04 21.20
C LEU A 150 -0.50 16.54 21.42
N ARG A 151 -0.74 16.96 22.68
CA ARG A 151 -0.89 18.37 23.06
C ARG A 151 0.39 19.18 22.85
N GLY A 152 1.57 18.57 22.99
CA GLY A 152 2.86 19.21 22.70
C GLY A 152 3.11 19.49 21.22
N THR A 153 2.50 18.70 20.32
CA THR A 153 2.63 18.84 18.86
C THR A 153 1.62 19.81 18.22
N VAL A 154 0.45 20.02 18.81
CA VAL A 154 -0.56 20.95 18.26
C VAL A 154 -0.29 22.37 18.77
N ARG A 155 0.65 23.08 18.13
CA ARG A 155 0.58 24.54 18.12
C ARG A 155 -0.52 24.96 17.17
N CYS A 156 -1.74 25.13 17.67
CA CYS A 156 -2.74 25.90 16.94
C CYS A 156 -2.16 27.30 16.68
N PRO A 157 -2.09 27.78 15.43
CA PRO A 157 -1.84 29.20 15.21
C PRO A 157 -2.97 29.98 15.89
N PRO A 158 -2.68 31.12 16.56
CA PRO A 158 -3.72 31.91 17.18
C PRO A 158 -4.68 32.38 16.08
N VAL A 159 -5.92 31.89 16.13
CA VAL A 159 -7.02 32.46 15.36
C VAL A 159 -7.25 33.85 15.93
N ARG A 160 -6.79 34.89 15.23
CA ARG A 160 -7.18 36.27 15.54
C ARG A 160 -8.66 36.41 15.19
N CYS A 161 -9.52 36.37 16.19
CA CYS A 161 -10.81 37.03 16.10
C CYS A 161 -10.52 38.51 16.38
N GLU A 162 -10.51 39.34 15.34
CA GLU A 162 -10.56 40.79 15.50
C GLU A 162 -12.01 41.22 15.82
N PRO A 163 -12.18 42.30 16.62
CA PRO A 163 -13.43 42.64 17.32
C PRO A 163 -14.57 43.12 16.41
#